data_AF-T0HZQ2-F1
#
_entry.id   AF-T0HZQ2-F1
#
_cell.length_a   1.000
_cell.length_b   1.000
_cell.length_c   1.000
_cell.angle_alpha   90.00
_cell.angle_beta   90.00
_cell.angle_gamma   90.00
#
_symmetry.space_group_name_H-M   'P 1'
#
loop_
_entity.id
_entity.type
_entity.pdbx_description
1 polymer ?
#
loop_
_entity_poly.entity_id
_entity_poly.type
_entity_poly.pdbx_seq_one_letter_code
_entity_poly.pdbx_strand_id
1 'polypeptide(L)'
;MEVVSKPLASDAAASAQNVDSTDDPAKGWINILVLGTDNREDEVSRADSIMMVMVNVETLKVSVISIPRDTRVNIEGVGLTKINHANAVGQAEGGVHEGTLKTAEAVSNLLEIDTNYYVKIDFEGFQKAVDAVDGIDVNLPYDVQDWRIDLAAGEQHLTGEQALLVARSRYGLAHGDFDRQELQFLLLSSLAHKMLSISNVSRLPEQLQIVYSDLLDTNMSIPEMLAKGMEFKGIKKEDIQYFQLPGKGITAYDPLVGANVYYYESDMDGVREVVSKALE
;
A
#
# COMPACT_ATOMS: atom_id res chain seq x y z
N MET A 1 -4.14 -60.26 -14.54
CA MET A 1 -2.99 -59.37 -14.80
C MET A 1 -3.50 -57.97 -14.51
N GLU A 2 -3.30 -57.53 -13.27
CA GLU A 2 -3.73 -56.21 -12.78
C GLU A 2 -2.94 -55.11 -13.49
N VAL A 3 -3.64 -54.06 -13.90
CA VAL A 3 -3.04 -52.75 -14.14
C VAL A 3 -3.66 -51.81 -13.13
N VAL A 4 -2.98 -51.67 -11.99
CA VAL A 4 -3.17 -50.62 -11.00
C VAL A 4 -2.19 -49.51 -11.36
N SER A 5 -2.67 -48.30 -11.64
CA SER A 5 -1.91 -47.10 -11.31
C SER A 5 -2.86 -46.00 -10.86
N LYS A 6 -2.62 -45.59 -9.62
CA LYS A 6 -3.25 -44.52 -8.86
C LYS A 6 -2.28 -43.31 -8.89
N PRO A 7 -2.60 -42.18 -8.24
CA PRO A 7 -3.02 -40.92 -8.84
C PRO A 7 -1.91 -39.86 -8.95
N LEU A 8 -2.21 -38.78 -9.69
CA LEU A 8 -1.46 -37.52 -9.68
C LEU A 8 -1.55 -36.86 -8.29
N ALA A 9 -0.40 -36.57 -7.68
CA ALA A 9 -0.25 -35.63 -6.59
C ALA A 9 1.01 -34.79 -6.80
N SER A 10 0.79 -33.48 -6.65
CA SER A 10 1.71 -32.41 -6.24
C SER A 10 3.09 -32.32 -6.89
N ASP A 11 3.24 -31.28 -7.72
CA ASP A 11 4.36 -30.33 -7.62
C ASP A 11 3.96 -29.05 -8.37
N ALA A 12 3.35 -28.13 -7.64
CA ALA A 12 3.14 -26.75 -8.07
C ALA A 12 3.55 -25.84 -6.91
N ALA A 13 4.85 -25.83 -6.63
CA ALA A 13 5.50 -24.90 -5.72
C ALA A 13 6.90 -24.59 -6.29
N ALA A 14 6.91 -23.74 -7.32
CA ALA A 14 8.08 -23.03 -7.86
C ALA A 14 7.51 -21.99 -8.85
N SER A 15 7.80 -20.70 -8.83
CA SER A 15 8.78 -19.91 -8.07
C SER A 15 8.44 -18.43 -8.30
N ALA A 16 8.11 -17.68 -7.25
CA ALA A 16 8.37 -16.25 -7.25
C ALA A 16 9.88 -16.10 -7.04
N GLN A 17 10.64 -16.06 -8.14
CA GLN A 17 12.05 -15.70 -8.03
C GLN A 17 12.11 -14.21 -7.71
N ASN A 18 12.62 -13.88 -6.53
CA ASN A 18 13.25 -12.59 -6.28
C ASN A 18 14.23 -12.35 -7.43
N VAL A 19 13.93 -11.37 -8.27
CA VAL A 19 14.95 -10.77 -9.12
C VAL A 19 15.81 -9.98 -8.14
N ASP A 20 16.85 -10.58 -7.55
CA ASP A 20 17.91 -9.82 -6.87
C ASP A 20 18.62 -9.05 -8.00
N SER A 21 18.08 -7.88 -8.33
CA SER A 21 18.72 -7.00 -9.28
C SER A 21 20.00 -6.51 -8.60
N THR A 22 21.16 -6.79 -9.21
CA THR A 22 22.45 -6.40 -8.61
C THR A 22 22.62 -4.88 -8.47
N ASP A 23 21.68 -4.12 -9.06
CA ASP A 23 21.66 -2.66 -9.14
C ASP A 23 20.46 -2.03 -8.37
N ASP A 24 19.71 -2.78 -7.55
CA ASP A 24 18.64 -2.20 -6.71
C ASP A 24 19.24 -1.15 -5.75
N PRO A 25 18.89 0.14 -5.88
CA PRO A 25 19.38 1.18 -4.99
C PRO A 25 18.93 0.97 -3.54
N ALA A 26 17.82 0.25 -3.30
CA ALA A 26 17.28 -0.05 -1.99
C ALA A 26 17.84 -1.35 -1.38
N LYS A 27 18.92 -1.93 -1.93
CA LYS A 27 19.52 -3.13 -1.37
C LYS A 27 19.91 -2.94 0.10
N GLY A 28 19.40 -3.82 0.96
CA GLY A 28 19.60 -3.75 2.42
C GLY A 28 18.50 -3.00 3.18
N TRP A 29 17.57 -2.36 2.47
CA TRP A 29 16.33 -1.85 3.04
C TRP A 29 15.25 -2.93 3.01
N ILE A 30 14.24 -2.76 3.88
CA ILE A 30 13.02 -3.56 3.84
C ILE A 30 11.94 -2.73 3.14
N ASN A 31 11.57 -3.16 1.94
CA ASN A 31 10.60 -2.51 1.07
C ASN A 31 9.25 -3.23 1.14
N ILE A 32 8.24 -2.55 1.68
CA ILE A 32 6.90 -3.07 1.92
C ILE A 32 5.90 -2.27 1.07
N LEU A 33 5.26 -2.93 0.12
CA LEU A 33 4.18 -2.35 -0.66
C LEU A 33 2.86 -2.42 0.13
N VAL A 34 2.25 -1.27 0.40
CA VAL A 34 0.94 -1.17 1.04
C VAL A 34 -0.11 -0.79 0.02
N LEU A 35 -1.10 -1.67 -0.15
CA LEU A 35 -2.20 -1.51 -1.10
C LEU A 35 -3.55 -1.41 -0.36
N GLY A 36 -4.27 -0.32 -0.62
CA GLY A 36 -5.65 -0.14 -0.20
C GLY A 36 -6.61 -0.22 -1.38
N THR A 37 -7.64 -1.06 -1.27
CA THR A 37 -8.65 -1.25 -2.32
C THR A 37 -10.05 -0.90 -1.82
N ASP A 38 -10.94 -0.43 -2.71
CA ASP A 38 -12.39 -0.36 -2.44
C ASP A 38 -13.06 -1.70 -2.78
N ASN A 39 -12.37 -2.81 -2.47
CA ASN A 39 -12.89 -4.13 -2.78
C ASN A 39 -14.13 -4.39 -1.93
N ARG A 40 -15.15 -4.97 -2.56
CA ARG A 40 -16.26 -5.64 -1.88
C ARG A 40 -16.22 -7.06 -2.41
N GLU A 41 -16.28 -8.04 -1.50
CA GLU A 41 -16.01 -9.46 -1.74
C GLU A 41 -16.19 -9.95 -3.19
N ASP A 42 -15.15 -10.59 -3.74
CA ASP A 42 -15.05 -11.20 -5.08
C ASP A 42 -15.17 -10.28 -6.32
N GLU A 43 -15.22 -8.95 -6.16
CA GLU A 43 -15.20 -8.03 -7.30
C GLU A 43 -13.78 -7.69 -7.78
N VAL A 44 -13.62 -7.55 -9.10
CA VAL A 44 -12.40 -6.96 -9.68
C VAL A 44 -12.35 -5.50 -9.28
N SER A 45 -11.36 -5.13 -8.47
CA SER A 45 -11.24 -3.80 -7.88
C SER A 45 -9.91 -3.14 -8.27
N ARG A 46 -9.80 -1.84 -7.99
CA ARG A 46 -8.58 -1.05 -8.23
C ARG A 46 -7.90 -0.75 -6.90
N ALA A 47 -6.56 -0.71 -6.91
CA ALA A 47 -5.78 -0.20 -5.80
C ALA A 47 -5.84 1.34 -5.80
N ASP A 48 -6.59 1.90 -4.86
CA ASP A 48 -6.88 3.34 -4.78
C ASP A 48 -5.95 4.09 -3.81
N SER A 49 -5.17 3.33 -3.03
CA SER A 49 -4.05 3.75 -2.20
C SER A 49 -2.86 2.83 -2.50
N ILE A 50 -1.73 3.39 -2.91
CA ILE A 50 -0.52 2.66 -3.27
C ILE A 50 0.66 3.38 -2.61
N MET A 51 1.35 2.71 -1.70
CA MET A 51 2.51 3.28 -0.99
C MET A 51 3.64 2.27 -0.92
N MET A 52 4.86 2.72 -1.22
CA MET A 52 6.08 1.98 -0.92
C MET A 52 6.63 2.46 0.43
N VAL A 53 6.67 1.57 1.41
CA VAL A 53 7.26 1.82 2.73
C VAL A 53 8.65 1.19 2.77
N MET A 54 9.67 2.00 2.97
CA MET A 54 11.08 1.60 2.94
C MET A 54 11.65 1.78 4.34
N VAL A 55 12.15 0.71 4.94
CA VAL A 55 12.66 0.73 6.32
C VAL A 55 14.11 0.31 6.38
N ASN A 56 14.94 1.16 6.99
CA ASN A 56 16.31 0.83 7.33
C ASN A 56 16.40 0.48 8.82
N VAL A 57 16.52 -0.82 9.11
CA VAL A 57 16.53 -1.34 10.49
C VAL A 57 17.77 -0.95 11.29
N GLU A 58 18.89 -0.63 10.63
CA GLU A 58 20.13 -0.23 11.30
C GLU A 58 20.07 1.22 11.80
N THR A 59 19.47 2.10 10.99
CA THR A 59 19.36 3.54 11.27
C THR A 59 18.02 3.94 11.88
N LEU A 60 17.04 3.03 11.89
CA LEU A 60 15.65 3.27 12.30
C LEU A 60 14.94 4.35 11.47
N LYS A 61 15.38 4.59 10.23
CA LYS A 61 14.74 5.51 9.30
C LYS A 61 13.64 4.81 8.51
N VAL A 62 12.56 5.52 8.26
CA VAL A 62 11.46 5.08 7.40
C VAL A 62 11.20 6.13 6.34
N SER A 63 11.08 5.70 5.10
CA SER A 63 10.63 6.54 4.01
C SER A 63 9.36 5.95 3.42
N VAL A 64 8.38 6.79 3.14
CA VAL A 64 7.13 6.39 2.50
C VAL A 64 6.97 7.17 1.21
N ILE A 65 6.84 6.46 0.10
CA ILE A 65 6.56 7.04 -1.21
C ILE A 65 5.12 6.71 -1.58
N SER A 66 4.24 7.72 -1.58
CA SER A 66 2.90 7.59 -2.15
C SER A 66 2.92 7.69 -3.66
N ILE A 67 2.21 6.75 -4.30
CA ILE A 67 2.11 6.66 -5.75
C ILE A 67 0.66 7.01 -6.14
N PRO A 68 0.44 8.08 -6.93
CA PRO A 68 -0.89 8.41 -7.42
C PRO A 68 -1.49 7.24 -8.20
N ARG A 69 -2.73 6.86 -7.88
CA ARG A 69 -3.42 5.72 -8.53
C ARG A 69 -3.58 5.86 -10.05
N ASP A 70 -3.60 7.10 -10.54
CA ASP A 70 -3.72 7.45 -11.96
C ASP A 70 -2.34 7.53 -12.66
N THR A 71 -1.25 7.14 -11.97
CA THR A 71 0.11 7.12 -12.55
C THR A 71 0.14 6.27 -13.80
N ARG A 72 0.62 6.83 -14.91
CA ARG A 72 0.70 6.13 -16.18
C ARG A 72 1.93 5.23 -16.21
N VAL A 73 1.69 3.94 -16.40
CA VAL A 73 2.73 2.92 -16.46
C VAL A 73 2.43 1.94 -17.59
N ASN A 74 3.45 1.23 -18.05
CA ASN A 74 3.27 0.14 -19.00
C ASN A 74 2.95 -1.15 -18.25
N ILE A 75 1.78 -1.73 -18.50
CA ILE A 75 1.36 -3.03 -17.94
C ILE A 75 1.45 -4.10 -19.03
N GLU A 76 2.15 -5.20 -18.76
CA GLU A 76 2.27 -6.30 -19.72
C GLU A 76 0.90 -6.85 -20.13
N GLY A 77 0.73 -7.08 -21.43
CA GLY A 77 -0.53 -7.52 -22.04
C GLY A 77 -1.55 -6.40 -22.30
N VAL A 78 -1.34 -5.19 -21.78
CA VAL A 78 -2.26 -4.05 -21.93
C VAL A 78 -1.62 -2.86 -22.65
N GLY A 79 -0.39 -2.50 -22.29
CA GLY A 79 0.27 -1.27 -22.74
C GLY A 79 0.20 -0.14 -21.70
N LEU A 80 0.36 1.11 -22.14
CA LEU A 80 0.33 2.28 -21.25
C LEU A 80 -1.08 2.52 -20.69
N THR A 81 -1.24 2.31 -19.40
CA THR A 81 -2.50 2.50 -18.66
C THR A 81 -2.23 2.98 -17.23
N LYS A 82 -3.27 3.10 -16.40
CA LYS A 82 -3.14 3.58 -15.01
C LYS A 82 -2.57 2.47 -14.13
N ILE A 83 -1.70 2.82 -13.19
CA ILE A 83 -1.06 1.84 -12.30
C ILE A 83 -2.09 1.06 -11.48
N ASN A 84 -3.21 1.68 -11.09
CA ASN A 84 -4.27 0.98 -10.38
C ASN A 84 -5.03 -0.06 -11.23
N HIS A 85 -4.88 -0.03 -12.56
CA HIS A 85 -5.40 -1.08 -13.43
C HIS A 85 -4.57 -2.35 -13.35
N ALA A 86 -3.30 -2.31 -12.92
CA ALA A 86 -2.49 -3.50 -12.70
C ALA A 86 -3.19 -4.51 -11.79
N ASN A 87 -3.78 -4.03 -10.68
CA ASN A 87 -4.56 -4.85 -9.76
C ASN A 87 -5.77 -5.49 -10.43
N ALA A 88 -6.55 -4.70 -11.16
CA ALA A 88 -7.76 -5.17 -11.82
C ALA A 88 -7.47 -6.21 -12.91
N VAL A 89 -6.43 -5.96 -13.70
CA VAL A 89 -5.97 -6.85 -14.76
C VAL A 89 -5.47 -8.17 -14.18
N GLY A 90 -4.57 -8.13 -13.17
CA GLY A 90 -4.08 -9.35 -12.54
C GLY A 90 -5.20 -10.12 -11.83
N GLN A 91 -6.15 -9.44 -11.19
CA GLN A 91 -7.34 -10.07 -10.61
C GLN A 91 -8.19 -10.81 -11.65
N ALA A 92 -8.39 -10.21 -12.82
CA ALA A 92 -9.10 -10.87 -13.91
C ALA A 92 -8.33 -12.08 -14.49
N GLU A 93 -7.00 -12.07 -14.40
CA GLU A 93 -6.13 -13.14 -14.92
C GLU A 93 -6.01 -14.34 -13.96
N GLY A 94 -5.93 -14.09 -12.65
CA GLY A 94 -5.73 -15.18 -11.68
C GLY A 94 -6.13 -14.86 -10.23
N GLY A 95 -7.03 -13.91 -10.03
CA GLY A 95 -7.61 -13.60 -8.72
C GLY A 95 -6.79 -12.61 -7.89
N VAL A 96 -7.19 -12.44 -6.62
CA VAL A 96 -6.68 -11.38 -5.72
C VAL A 96 -5.15 -11.34 -5.68
N HIS A 97 -4.51 -12.50 -5.61
CA HIS A 97 -3.07 -12.65 -5.53
C HIS A 97 -2.34 -12.14 -6.79
N GLU A 98 -2.76 -12.58 -7.96
CA GLU A 98 -2.18 -12.11 -9.23
C GLU A 98 -2.35 -10.60 -9.42
N GLY A 99 -3.47 -10.03 -8.96
CA GLY A 99 -3.65 -8.56 -8.92
C GLY A 99 -2.63 -7.87 -8.03
N THR A 100 -2.32 -8.44 -6.86
CA THR A 100 -1.29 -7.91 -5.96
C THR A 100 0.08 -7.97 -6.61
N LEU A 101 0.47 -9.12 -7.17
CA LEU A 101 1.77 -9.32 -7.82
C LEU A 101 1.96 -8.38 -9.02
N LYS A 102 0.95 -8.26 -9.88
CA LYS A 102 1.01 -7.36 -11.05
C LYS A 102 1.11 -5.89 -10.64
N THR A 103 0.49 -5.51 -9.52
CA THR A 103 0.65 -4.16 -8.95
C THR A 103 2.04 -3.96 -8.38
N ALA A 104 2.59 -4.95 -7.66
CA ALA A 104 3.94 -4.89 -7.12
C ALA A 104 4.99 -4.77 -8.23
N GLU A 105 4.85 -5.54 -9.31
CA GLU A 105 5.71 -5.44 -10.49
C GLU A 105 5.64 -4.03 -11.12
N ALA A 106 4.44 -3.48 -11.30
CA ALA A 106 4.27 -2.14 -11.86
C ALA A 106 4.91 -1.05 -10.99
N VAL A 107 4.82 -1.18 -9.65
CA VAL A 107 5.45 -0.26 -8.70
C VAL A 107 6.98 -0.43 -8.71
N SER A 108 7.48 -1.66 -8.68
CA SER A 108 8.91 -1.95 -8.74
C SER A 108 9.54 -1.42 -10.03
N ASN A 109 8.88 -1.58 -11.17
CA ASN A 109 9.33 -1.02 -12.45
C ASN A 109 9.29 0.52 -12.46
N LEU A 110 8.31 1.15 -11.80
CA LEU A 110 8.21 2.60 -11.71
C LEU A 110 9.29 3.21 -10.81
N LEU A 111 9.58 2.58 -9.67
CA LEU A 111 10.53 3.08 -8.67
C LEU A 111 11.96 2.57 -8.90
N GLU A 112 12.14 1.58 -9.78
CA GLU A 112 13.41 0.85 -9.96
C GLU A 112 13.90 0.24 -8.62
N ILE A 113 12.97 -0.28 -7.81
CA ILE A 113 13.21 -0.86 -6.47
C ILE A 113 12.48 -2.21 -6.32
N ASP A 114 13.13 -3.21 -5.72
CA ASP A 114 12.52 -4.50 -5.46
C ASP A 114 11.54 -4.46 -4.27
N THR A 115 10.37 -5.09 -4.44
CA THR A 115 9.37 -5.24 -3.37
C THR A 115 9.66 -6.50 -2.56
N ASN A 116 10.03 -6.38 -1.28
CA ASN A 116 10.29 -7.55 -0.42
C ASN A 116 9.00 -8.12 0.16
N TYR A 117 8.13 -7.22 0.63
CA TYR A 117 6.87 -7.58 1.26
C TYR A 117 5.72 -6.78 0.66
N TYR A 118 4.51 -7.31 0.79
CA TYR A 118 3.31 -6.56 0.49
C TYR A 118 2.21 -6.85 1.51
N VAL A 119 1.35 -5.84 1.70
CA VAL A 119 0.13 -5.94 2.50
C VAL A 119 -0.99 -5.29 1.70
N LYS A 120 -2.05 -6.05 1.44
CA LYS A 120 -3.24 -5.60 0.73
C LYS A 120 -4.46 -5.72 1.63
N ILE A 121 -5.18 -4.62 1.77
CA ILE A 121 -6.36 -4.51 2.63
C ILE A 121 -7.48 -3.77 1.90
N ASP A 122 -8.72 -4.04 2.28
CA ASP A 122 -9.88 -3.25 1.86
C ASP A 122 -10.32 -2.27 2.96
N PHE A 123 -11.44 -1.59 2.70
CA PHE A 123 -12.02 -0.65 3.63
C PHE A 123 -12.55 -1.28 4.91
N GLU A 124 -13.09 -2.50 4.84
CA GLU A 124 -13.62 -3.20 6.01
C GLU A 124 -12.47 -3.64 6.92
N GLY A 125 -11.43 -4.26 6.36
CA GLY A 125 -10.23 -4.64 7.09
C GLY A 125 -9.53 -3.43 7.70
N PHE A 126 -9.45 -2.31 6.99
CA PHE A 126 -8.87 -1.08 7.54
C PHE A 126 -9.67 -0.54 8.74
N GLN A 127 -11.01 -0.50 8.63
CA GLN A 127 -11.88 -0.08 9.73
C GLN A 127 -11.69 -0.99 10.96
N LYS A 128 -11.71 -2.32 10.76
CA LYS A 128 -11.50 -3.30 11.85
C LYS A 128 -10.12 -3.17 12.49
N ALA A 129 -9.08 -2.89 11.70
CA ALA A 129 -7.72 -2.67 12.20
C ALA A 129 -7.66 -1.46 13.15
N VAL A 130 -8.33 -0.37 12.80
CA VAL A 130 -8.43 0.82 13.66
C VAL A 130 -9.26 0.53 14.92
N ASP A 131 -10.38 -0.17 14.78
CA ASP A 131 -11.23 -0.51 15.92
C ASP A 131 -10.52 -1.48 16.89
N ALA A 132 -9.68 -2.39 16.40
CA ALA A 132 -8.91 -3.34 17.22
C ALA A 132 -7.89 -2.66 18.16
N VAL A 133 -7.48 -1.43 17.84
CA VAL A 133 -6.58 -0.61 18.67
C VAL A 133 -7.30 0.47 19.48
N ASP A 134 -8.63 0.36 19.57
CA ASP A 134 -9.52 1.31 20.24
C ASP A 134 -9.46 2.72 19.62
N GLY A 135 -9.35 2.80 18.30
CA GLY A 135 -9.22 4.06 17.56
C GLY A 135 -7.79 4.58 17.49
N ILE A 136 -7.59 5.60 16.64
CA ILE A 136 -6.28 6.21 16.39
C ILE A 136 -6.28 7.71 16.65
N ASP A 137 -5.16 8.20 17.16
CA ASP A 137 -4.93 9.63 17.43
C ASP A 137 -4.20 10.23 16.22
N VAL A 138 -4.77 11.29 15.65
CA VAL A 138 -4.35 11.89 14.38
C VAL A 138 -4.34 13.40 14.49
N ASN A 139 -3.25 14.05 14.09
CA ASN A 139 -3.18 15.50 14.00
C ASN A 139 -3.47 15.95 12.56
N LEU A 140 -4.71 16.36 12.29
CA LEU A 140 -5.15 16.77 10.96
C LEU A 140 -4.51 18.11 10.57
N PRO A 141 -3.82 18.21 9.43
CA PRO A 141 -3.15 19.46 9.01
C PRO A 141 -4.13 20.57 8.61
N TYR A 142 -5.36 20.21 8.25
CA TYR A 142 -6.43 21.10 7.80
C TYR A 142 -7.79 20.49 8.11
N ASP A 143 -8.84 21.31 7.99
CA ASP A 143 -10.22 20.84 8.15
C ASP A 143 -10.56 19.79 7.08
N VAL A 144 -11.15 18.68 7.50
CA VAL A 144 -11.62 17.61 6.61
C VAL A 144 -13.14 17.67 6.55
N GLN A 145 -13.64 18.31 5.49
CA GLN A 145 -15.06 18.47 5.23
C GLN A 145 -15.48 17.68 4.00
N ASP A 146 -16.32 16.67 4.21
CA ASP A 146 -16.97 15.92 3.14
C ASP A 146 -18.43 15.60 3.56
N TRP A 147 -19.24 15.08 2.65
CA TRP A 147 -20.70 14.91 2.85
C TRP A 147 -21.11 14.03 4.06
N ARG A 148 -20.16 13.35 4.72
CA ARG A 148 -20.35 12.51 5.91
C ARG A 148 -19.43 12.84 7.09
N ILE A 149 -18.52 13.80 6.94
CA ILE A 149 -17.53 14.09 7.96
C ILE A 149 -17.19 15.58 7.96
N ASP A 150 -17.12 16.15 9.16
CA ASP A 150 -16.72 17.54 9.38
C ASP A 150 -15.82 17.55 10.61
N LEU A 151 -14.51 17.49 10.36
CA LEU A 151 -13.48 17.48 11.38
C LEU A 151 -12.61 18.72 11.21
N ALA A 152 -12.39 19.43 12.32
CA ALA A 152 -11.46 20.55 12.34
C ALA A 152 -10.00 20.06 12.32
N ALA A 153 -9.10 20.91 11.82
CA ALA A 153 -7.67 20.74 11.95
C ALA A 153 -7.24 20.56 13.43
N GLY A 154 -6.11 19.88 13.64
CA GLY A 154 -5.55 19.59 14.96
C GLY A 154 -5.74 18.14 15.41
N GLU A 155 -5.48 17.90 16.69
CA GLU A 155 -5.56 16.57 17.31
C GLU A 155 -7.00 16.05 17.32
N GLN A 156 -7.22 14.90 16.71
CA GLN A 156 -8.47 14.17 16.63
C GLN A 156 -8.27 12.73 17.07
N HIS A 157 -9.24 12.17 17.79
CA HIS A 157 -9.32 10.74 18.03
C HIS A 157 -10.37 10.14 17.10
N LEU A 158 -9.95 9.25 16.21
CA LEU A 158 -10.81 8.70 15.15
C LEU A 158 -11.13 7.23 15.43
N THR A 159 -12.42 6.90 15.39
CA THR A 159 -12.90 5.51 15.28
C THR A 159 -12.60 4.95 13.90
N GLY A 160 -12.73 3.63 13.70
CA GLY A 160 -12.50 3.03 12.38
C GLY A 160 -13.42 3.59 11.30
N GLU A 161 -14.69 3.86 11.62
CA GLU A 161 -15.63 4.51 10.70
C GLU A 161 -15.16 5.93 10.32
N GLN A 162 -14.76 6.75 11.30
CA GLN A 162 -14.28 8.11 11.04
C GLN A 162 -12.97 8.09 10.25
N ALA A 163 -12.02 7.22 10.60
CA ALA A 163 -10.76 7.06 9.89
C ALA A 163 -10.99 6.67 8.42
N LEU A 164 -11.94 5.75 8.16
CA LEU A 164 -12.30 5.36 6.80
C LEU A 164 -12.91 6.54 6.02
N LEU A 165 -13.78 7.34 6.64
CA LEU A 165 -14.33 8.53 5.99
C LEU A 165 -13.25 9.57 5.66
N VAL A 166 -12.28 9.79 6.56
CA VAL A 166 -11.12 10.65 6.29
C VAL A 166 -10.30 10.09 5.12
N ALA A 167 -9.98 8.79 5.10
CA ALA A 167 -9.21 8.15 4.04
C ALA A 167 -9.84 8.25 2.63
N ARG A 168 -11.16 8.43 2.59
CA ARG A 168 -11.96 8.53 1.35
C ARG A 168 -12.27 9.97 0.93
N SER A 169 -11.99 10.95 1.79
CA SER A 169 -12.31 12.36 1.53
C SER A 169 -11.50 12.88 0.34
N ARG A 170 -12.16 13.58 -0.59
CA ARG A 170 -11.55 14.12 -1.83
C ARG A 170 -12.04 15.52 -2.16
N TYR A 171 -13.35 15.73 -2.10
CA TYR A 171 -13.99 16.88 -2.76
C TYR A 171 -13.89 18.17 -1.95
N GLY A 172 -13.65 18.10 -0.64
CA GLY A 172 -13.37 19.27 0.21
C GLY A 172 -11.89 19.63 0.33
N LEU A 173 -10.99 18.90 -0.33
CA LEU A 173 -9.54 19.06 -0.19
C LEU A 173 -8.99 20.01 -1.26
N ALA A 174 -8.10 20.93 -0.85
CA ALA A 174 -7.59 22.01 -1.71
C ALA A 174 -6.77 21.49 -2.91
N HIS A 175 -6.02 20.39 -2.71
CA HIS A 175 -5.20 19.75 -3.74
C HIS A 175 -5.73 18.35 -4.13
N GLY A 176 -6.98 18.05 -3.79
CA GLY A 176 -7.69 16.84 -4.24
C GLY A 176 -7.00 15.54 -3.85
N ASP A 177 -6.44 14.83 -4.84
CA ASP A 177 -5.88 13.48 -4.63
C ASP A 177 -4.58 13.48 -3.81
N PHE A 178 -3.78 14.54 -3.90
CA PHE A 178 -2.52 14.65 -3.15
C PHE A 178 -2.77 14.82 -1.65
N ASP A 179 -3.70 15.69 -1.29
CA ASP A 179 -4.16 15.84 0.10
C ASP A 179 -4.75 14.52 0.63
N ARG A 180 -5.46 13.77 -0.21
CA ARG A 180 -5.97 12.44 0.16
C ARG A 180 -4.83 11.45 0.43
N GLN A 181 -3.79 11.43 -0.39
CA GLN A 181 -2.62 10.57 -0.17
C GLN A 181 -1.93 10.90 1.15
N GLU A 182 -1.78 12.19 1.48
CA GLU A 182 -1.22 12.64 2.75
C GLU A 182 -2.07 12.16 3.94
N LEU A 183 -3.39 12.32 3.87
CA LEU A 183 -4.31 11.81 4.90
C LEU A 183 -4.21 10.29 5.06
N GLN A 184 -4.13 9.54 3.96
CA GLN A 184 -3.98 8.08 4.00
C GLN A 184 -2.67 7.65 4.66
N PHE A 185 -1.55 8.31 4.33
CA PHE A 185 -0.28 8.11 5.02
C PHE A 185 -0.40 8.41 6.51
N LEU A 186 -1.00 9.54 6.87
CA LEU A 186 -1.17 9.96 8.26
C LEU A 186 -1.97 8.94 9.08
N LEU A 187 -3.07 8.43 8.52
CA LEU A 187 -3.90 7.40 9.16
C LEU A 187 -3.12 6.09 9.37
N LEU A 188 -2.39 5.61 8.36
CA LEU A 188 -1.58 4.40 8.46
C LEU A 188 -0.43 4.56 9.46
N SER A 189 0.23 5.73 9.45
CA SER A 189 1.30 6.06 10.39
C SER A 189 0.79 6.12 11.83
N SER A 190 -0.38 6.71 12.06
CA SER A 190 -1.03 6.75 13.38
C SER A 190 -1.45 5.34 13.84
N LEU A 191 -1.98 4.51 12.95
CA LEU A 191 -2.30 3.11 13.25
C LEU A 191 -1.06 2.32 13.65
N ALA A 192 0.03 2.41 12.88
CA ALA A 192 1.29 1.75 13.19
C ALA A 192 1.86 2.21 14.53
N HIS A 193 1.87 3.52 14.80
CA HIS A 193 2.28 4.07 16.11
C HIS A 193 1.41 3.55 17.26
N LYS A 194 0.09 3.48 17.08
CA LYS A 194 -0.83 2.99 18.10
C LYS A 194 -0.59 1.52 18.41
N MET A 195 -0.40 0.68 17.39
CA MET A 195 -0.09 -0.75 17.54
C MET A 195 1.26 -0.98 18.25
N LEU A 196 2.29 -0.21 17.90
CA LEU A 196 3.64 -0.38 18.44
C LEU A 196 3.87 0.34 19.79
N SER A 197 2.88 1.11 20.26
CA SER A 197 2.96 1.81 21.53
C SER A 197 3.15 0.86 22.73
N ILE A 198 3.84 1.34 23.78
CA ILE A 198 4.13 0.55 24.98
C ILE A 198 2.83 0.03 25.63
N SER A 199 1.75 0.81 25.58
CA SER A 199 0.44 0.44 26.13
C SER A 199 -0.26 -0.68 25.35
N ASN A 200 0.05 -0.86 24.07
CA ASN A 200 -0.59 -1.86 23.21
C ASN A 200 0.30 -3.05 22.85
N VAL A 201 1.61 -2.99 23.09
CA VAL A 201 2.53 -4.08 22.69
C VAL A 201 2.18 -5.45 23.29
N SER A 202 1.50 -5.49 24.45
CA SER A 202 1.00 -6.74 25.05
C SER A 202 -0.21 -7.33 24.34
N ARG A 203 -1.02 -6.48 23.68
CA ARG A 203 -2.18 -6.86 22.85
C ARG A 203 -1.81 -7.06 21.39
N LEU A 204 -0.59 -6.69 20.99
CA LEU A 204 -0.13 -6.74 19.60
C LEU A 204 -0.35 -8.10 18.94
N PRO A 205 -0.10 -9.27 19.58
CA PRO A 205 -0.37 -10.56 18.94
C PRO A 205 -1.87 -10.77 18.62
N GLU A 206 -2.76 -10.39 19.53
CA GLU A 206 -4.21 -10.50 19.33
C GLU A 206 -4.71 -9.51 18.27
N GLN A 207 -4.28 -8.25 18.36
CA GLN A 207 -4.63 -7.21 17.40
C GLN A 207 -4.14 -7.55 16.00
N LEU A 208 -2.90 -8.02 15.87
CA LEU A 208 -2.34 -8.44 14.60
C LEU A 208 -3.08 -9.64 14.02
N GLN A 209 -3.55 -10.58 14.85
CA GLN A 209 -4.35 -11.69 14.38
C GLN A 209 -5.68 -11.23 13.77
N ILE A 210 -6.31 -10.19 14.33
CA ILE A 210 -7.52 -9.56 13.79
C ILE A 210 -7.20 -8.90 12.45
N VAL A 211 -6.17 -8.05 12.41
CA VAL A 211 -5.76 -7.37 11.16
C VAL A 211 -5.45 -8.39 10.07
N TYR A 212 -4.67 -9.42 10.41
CA TYR A 212 -4.25 -10.47 9.49
C TYR A 212 -5.43 -11.24 8.89
N SER A 213 -6.48 -11.51 9.68
CA SER A 213 -7.66 -12.23 9.18
C SER A 213 -8.48 -11.46 8.16
N ASP A 214 -8.37 -10.13 8.14
CA ASP A 214 -9.07 -9.26 7.19
C ASP A 214 -8.16 -8.72 6.08
N LEU A 215 -6.90 -9.18 5.99
CA LEU A 215 -6.05 -8.88 4.83
C LEU A 215 -6.54 -9.64 3.60
N LEU A 216 -6.58 -8.95 2.48
CA LEU A 216 -6.91 -9.56 1.19
C LEU A 216 -5.73 -10.40 0.65
N ASP A 217 -4.50 -9.93 0.88
CA ASP A 217 -3.29 -10.62 0.47
C ASP A 217 -2.07 -10.08 1.23
N THR A 218 -1.15 -10.97 1.57
CA THR A 218 0.16 -10.63 2.13
C THR A 218 1.12 -11.81 1.93
N ASN A 219 2.40 -11.52 1.72
CA ASN A 219 3.46 -12.53 1.75
C ASN A 219 4.18 -12.60 3.11
N MET A 220 3.73 -11.85 4.11
CA MET A 220 4.28 -11.89 5.46
C MET A 220 3.45 -12.83 6.33
N SER A 221 4.10 -13.72 7.08
CA SER A 221 3.45 -14.47 8.14
C SER A 221 3.28 -13.62 9.41
N ILE A 222 2.34 -13.99 10.29
CA ILE A 222 2.16 -13.31 11.59
C ILE A 222 3.47 -13.24 12.41
N PRO A 223 4.27 -14.33 12.54
CA PRO A 223 5.55 -14.24 13.24
C PRO A 223 6.54 -13.25 12.61
N GLU A 224 6.58 -13.15 11.28
CA GLU A 224 7.42 -12.17 10.58
C GLU A 224 6.94 -10.74 10.83
N MET A 225 5.63 -10.50 10.74
CA MET A 225 5.02 -9.20 11.07
C MET A 225 5.33 -8.78 12.52
N LEU A 226 5.24 -9.70 13.48
CA LEU A 226 5.62 -9.44 14.88
C LEU A 226 7.11 -9.13 15.01
N ALA A 227 7.98 -9.93 14.39
CA ALA A 227 9.42 -9.72 14.44
C ALA A 227 9.79 -8.33 13.87
N LYS A 228 9.27 -7.99 12.69
CA LYS A 228 9.50 -6.68 12.05
C LYS A 228 8.88 -5.54 12.84
N GLY A 229 7.66 -5.68 13.33
CA GLY A 229 7.05 -4.66 14.20
C GLY A 229 7.90 -4.37 15.45
N MET A 230 8.51 -5.39 16.04
CA MET A 230 9.41 -5.22 17.19
C MET A 230 10.75 -4.56 16.81
N GLU A 231 11.29 -4.83 15.63
CA GLU A 231 12.44 -4.09 15.07
C GLU A 231 12.10 -2.59 14.89
N PHE A 232 10.84 -2.27 14.54
CA PHE A 232 10.39 -0.92 14.24
C PHE A 232 9.89 -0.12 15.45
N LYS A 233 9.76 -0.73 16.62
CA LYS A 233 9.20 -0.09 17.83
C LYS A 233 9.94 1.19 18.28
N GLY A 234 11.22 1.33 17.91
CA GLY A 234 12.05 2.49 18.27
C GLY A 234 11.88 3.70 17.35
N ILE A 235 11.20 3.54 16.21
CA ILE A 235 11.03 4.58 15.19
C ILE A 235 10.08 5.64 15.73
N LYS A 236 10.50 6.91 15.65
CA LYS A 236 9.66 8.06 16.03
C LYS A 236 9.09 8.72 14.79
N LYS A 237 8.09 9.56 14.99
CA LYS A 237 7.46 10.34 13.91
C LYS A 237 8.49 11.18 13.14
N GLU A 238 9.52 11.71 13.80
CA GLU A 238 10.57 12.51 13.18
C GLU A 238 11.53 11.69 12.29
N ASP A 239 11.57 10.37 12.48
CA ASP A 239 12.39 9.44 11.69
C ASP A 239 11.67 8.97 10.41
N ILE A 240 10.42 9.41 10.21
CA ILE A 240 9.59 9.08 9.03
C ILE A 240 9.60 10.23 8.04
N GLN A 241 10.05 9.96 6.83
CA GLN A 241 9.96 10.87 5.69
C GLN A 241 8.83 10.44 4.75
N TYR A 242 8.08 11.42 4.27
CA TYR A 242 6.97 11.20 3.35
C TYR A 242 7.22 11.92 2.03
N PHE A 243 7.03 11.19 0.93
CA PHE A 243 7.24 11.66 -0.42
C PHE A 243 6.02 11.36 -1.28
N GLN A 244 5.72 12.28 -2.19
CA GLN A 244 4.78 12.06 -3.29
C GLN A 244 5.56 12.08 -4.60
N LEU A 245 5.20 11.21 -5.53
CA LEU A 245 5.90 11.19 -6.82
C LEU A 245 5.67 12.48 -7.60
N PRO A 246 6.73 13.11 -8.14
CA PRO A 246 6.61 14.28 -9.00
C PRO A 246 6.10 13.88 -10.38
N GLY A 247 5.38 14.81 -11.02
CA GLY A 247 4.72 14.55 -12.29
C GLY A 247 3.68 15.59 -12.62
N LYS A 248 2.89 15.31 -13.65
CA LYS A 248 1.86 16.22 -14.14
C LYS A 248 0.65 15.49 -14.68
N GLY A 249 -0.49 16.15 -14.59
CA GLY A 249 -1.71 15.70 -15.24
C GLY A 249 -1.59 15.79 -16.77
N ILE A 250 -1.92 14.70 -17.46
CA ILE A 250 -2.09 14.69 -18.91
C ILE A 250 -3.40 14.01 -19.29
N THR A 251 -3.82 14.19 -20.54
CA THR A 251 -4.90 13.40 -21.14
C THR A 251 -4.33 12.61 -22.30
N ALA A 252 -4.53 11.29 -22.29
CA ALA A 252 -4.06 10.41 -23.35
C ALA A 252 -5.02 9.22 -23.52
N TYR A 253 -4.91 8.52 -24.65
CA TYR A 253 -5.70 7.34 -24.93
C TYR A 253 -5.28 6.20 -23.99
N ASP A 254 -6.27 5.55 -23.38
CA ASP A 254 -6.11 4.35 -22.56
C ASP A 254 -6.63 3.14 -23.35
N PRO A 255 -5.79 2.14 -23.64
CA PRO A 255 -6.19 0.96 -24.41
C PRO A 255 -7.17 0.06 -23.66
N LEU A 256 -7.15 0.05 -22.33
CA LEU A 256 -8.06 -0.75 -21.50
C LEU A 256 -9.44 -0.09 -21.41
N VAL A 257 -9.49 1.24 -21.35
CA VAL A 257 -10.75 1.99 -21.31
C VAL A 257 -11.33 2.22 -22.71
N GLY A 258 -10.49 2.28 -23.75
CA GLY A 258 -10.89 2.55 -25.12
C GLY A 258 -11.21 4.03 -25.39
N ALA A 259 -10.68 4.94 -24.57
CA ALA A 259 -10.95 6.38 -24.67
C ALA A 259 -9.78 7.23 -24.14
N ASN A 260 -9.82 8.54 -24.42
CA ASN A 260 -8.91 9.49 -23.77
C ASN A 260 -9.34 9.70 -22.32
N VAL A 261 -8.41 9.47 -21.38
CA VAL A 261 -8.63 9.65 -19.94
C VAL A 261 -7.53 10.49 -19.33
N TYR A 262 -7.78 10.99 -18.12
CA TYR A 262 -6.76 11.62 -17.30
C TYR A 262 -5.72 10.60 -16.82
N TYR A 263 -4.45 10.98 -16.88
CA TYR A 263 -3.32 10.30 -16.28
C TYR A 263 -2.49 11.26 -15.42
N TYR A 264 -1.82 10.70 -14.42
CA TYR A 264 -0.65 11.31 -13.83
C TYR A 264 0.60 10.78 -14.55
N GLU A 265 1.30 11.63 -15.29
CA GLU A 265 2.56 11.26 -15.95
C GLU A 265 3.71 11.64 -15.03
N SER A 266 4.42 10.64 -14.51
CA SER A 266 5.55 10.84 -13.60
C SER A 266 6.73 11.51 -14.31
N ASP A 267 7.42 12.40 -13.59
CA ASP A 267 8.73 12.90 -14.00
C ASP A 267 9.81 11.91 -13.54
N MET A 268 10.29 11.05 -14.44
CA MET A 268 11.19 9.94 -14.07
C MET A 268 12.52 10.40 -13.47
N ASP A 269 13.04 11.57 -13.84
CA ASP A 269 14.24 12.11 -13.20
C ASP A 269 13.93 12.52 -11.76
N GLY A 270 12.78 13.17 -11.54
CA GLY A 270 12.27 13.48 -10.21
C GLY A 270 11.92 12.24 -9.38
N VAL A 271 11.39 11.17 -9.99
CA VAL A 271 11.14 9.89 -9.31
C VAL A 271 12.45 9.32 -8.78
N ARG A 272 13.50 9.26 -9.59
CA ARG A 272 14.82 8.79 -9.16
C ARG A 272 15.42 9.66 -8.07
N GLU A 273 15.22 10.97 -8.12
CA GLU A 273 15.64 11.88 -7.04
C GLU A 273 14.89 11.60 -5.73
N VAL A 274 13.57 11.39 -5.80
CA VAL A 274 12.75 11.01 -4.63
C VAL A 274 13.21 9.68 -4.06
N VAL A 275 13.46 8.67 -4.89
CA VAL A 275 13.98 7.36 -4.46
C VAL A 275 15.34 7.51 -3.79
N SER A 276 16.26 8.28 -4.38
CA SER A 276 17.58 8.53 -3.78
C SER A 276 17.46 9.20 -2.41
N LYS A 277 16.57 10.20 -2.27
CA LYS A 277 16.33 10.90 -0.99
C LYS A 277 15.68 9.98 0.05
N ALA A 278 14.75 9.13 -0.38
CA ALA A 278 14.09 8.16 0.49
C ALA A 278 15.07 7.13 1.08
N LEU A 279 16.24 6.95 0.46
CA LEU A 279 17.28 6.01 0.87
C LEU A 279 18.42 6.66 1.69
N GLU A 280 18.29 7.93 2.10
CA GLU A 280 19.28 8.65 2.93
C GLU A 280 19.07 8.49 4.43
#